data_AF-L2GTB7-F1
#
_entry.id   AF-L2GTB7-F1
#
_cell.length_a   1.000
_cell.length_b   1.000
_cell.length_c   1.000
_cell.angle_alpha   90.00
_cell.angle_beta   90.00
_cell.angle_gamma   90.00
#
_symmetry.space_group_name_H-M   'P 1'
#
loop_
_entity.id
_entity.type
_entity.pdbx_description
1 polymer ?
#
loop_
_entity_poly.entity_id
_entity_poly.type
_entity_poly.pdbx_seq_one_letter_code
_entity_poly.pdbx_strand_id
1 'polypeptide(L)'
;MTEEHVILRIPDALREQFDREIEEKGYPDCEFDFNDLKNITFRYKGTRYRVSAIPLPCILEAQKSFDGNQFYKINDVANMLVVWPKSYTEVEINHYTKIYAASGITPPLKFVKHRRWRERAQSLSAVEEIEKKVKELLERDRLATSIRIQTVNTDNEEEDVSSLAAELEHNLIDEYLVDQKRFEETTLESEVVMELKGQIEEIQKKIREKKEFLKSATNIIVQRRFEEAIKKLSAELDEVRAKLSKQSAH
;
A
#
# COMPACT_ATOMS: atom_id res chain seq x y z
N MET A 1 25.31 -22.24 -12.78
CA MET A 1 24.12 -21.86 -11.98
C MET A 1 23.65 -20.54 -12.55
N THR A 2 22.38 -20.44 -12.89
CA THR A 2 21.77 -19.17 -13.32
C THR A 2 21.44 -18.35 -12.08
N GLU A 3 21.86 -17.09 -12.07
CA GLU A 3 21.52 -16.15 -11.00
C GLU A 3 20.07 -15.68 -11.17
N GLU A 4 19.36 -15.42 -10.07
CA GLU A 4 18.01 -14.86 -10.08
C GLU A 4 17.99 -13.56 -9.28
N HIS A 5 17.47 -12.48 -9.89
CA HIS A 5 17.45 -11.16 -9.30
C HIS A 5 16.01 -10.69 -9.07
N VAL A 6 15.79 -10.01 -7.94
CA VAL A 6 14.49 -9.47 -7.54
C VAL A 6 14.70 -8.08 -6.93
N ILE A 7 13.72 -7.18 -7.08
CA ILE A 7 13.73 -5.91 -6.35
C ILE A 7 13.24 -6.17 -4.92
N LEU A 8 13.95 -5.65 -3.92
CA LEU A 8 13.49 -5.67 -2.53
C LEU A 8 13.04 -4.26 -2.12
N ARG A 9 11.78 -4.13 -1.71
CA ARG A 9 11.23 -2.92 -1.11
C ARG A 9 11.04 -3.13 0.38
N ILE A 10 11.70 -2.30 1.18
CA ILE A 10 11.60 -2.30 2.65
C ILE A 10 10.77 -1.10 3.15
N PRO A 11 10.19 -1.18 4.37
CA PRO A 11 9.56 -0.03 5.02
C PRO A 11 10.55 1.11 5.22
N ASP A 12 10.09 2.36 5.06
CA ASP A 12 10.94 3.55 5.24
C ASP A 12 11.57 3.63 6.64
N ALA A 13 10.86 3.14 7.66
CA ALA A 13 11.35 3.08 9.04
C ALA A 13 12.62 2.20 9.20
N LEU A 14 12.87 1.25 8.30
CA LEU A 14 14.05 0.39 8.33
C LEU A 14 15.18 0.87 7.43
N ARG A 15 14.91 1.84 6.55
CA ARG A 15 15.80 2.27 5.47
C ARG A 15 17.17 2.71 5.96
N GLU A 16 17.20 3.66 6.90
CA GLU A 16 18.47 4.18 7.41
C GLU A 16 19.35 3.11 8.07
N GLN A 17 18.72 2.13 8.75
CA GLN A 17 19.48 1.05 9.38
C GLN A 17 20.03 0.08 8.33
N PHE A 18 19.23 -0.20 7.30
CA PHE A 18 19.62 -1.05 6.18
C PHE A 18 20.78 -0.45 5.40
N ASP A 19 20.69 0.83 5.04
CA ASP A 19 21.72 1.53 4.27
C ASP A 19 23.06 1.53 5.03
N ARG A 20 23.04 1.80 6.34
CA ARG A 20 24.25 1.71 7.18
C ARG A 20 24.87 0.31 7.20
N GLU A 21 24.06 -0.74 7.32
CA GLU A 21 24.59 -2.11 7.33
C GLU A 21 25.18 -2.52 5.97
N ILE A 22 24.56 -2.08 4.87
CA ILE A 22 25.08 -2.31 3.53
C ILE A 22 26.42 -1.58 3.35
N GLU A 23 26.55 -0.35 3.83
CA GLU A 23 27.81 0.41 3.75
C GLU A 23 28.92 -0.20 4.63
N GLU A 24 28.61 -0.63 5.85
CA GLU A 24 29.60 -1.13 6.81
C GLU A 24 30.01 -2.60 6.55
N LYS A 25 29.03 -3.47 6.24
CA LYS A 25 29.23 -4.92 6.15
C LYS A 25 29.10 -5.47 4.74
N GLY A 26 28.58 -4.67 3.80
CA GLY A 26 28.26 -5.09 2.44
C GLY A 26 26.90 -5.79 2.29
N TYR A 27 26.28 -6.19 3.40
CA TYR A 27 24.97 -6.86 3.40
C TYR A 27 24.21 -6.60 4.72
N PRO A 28 22.87 -6.53 4.67
CA PRO A 28 22.03 -6.41 5.86
C PRO A 28 21.90 -7.77 6.56
N ASP A 29 21.81 -7.75 7.90
CA ASP A 29 21.61 -8.96 8.71
C ASP A 29 20.12 -9.37 8.71
N CYS A 30 19.70 -10.00 7.62
CA CYS A 30 18.32 -10.36 7.38
C CYS A 30 18.14 -11.76 6.79
N GLU A 31 16.99 -12.37 7.07
CA GLU A 31 16.64 -13.71 6.60
C GLU A 31 15.25 -13.73 5.98
N PHE A 32 15.09 -14.53 4.93
CA PHE A 32 13.81 -14.78 4.28
C PHE A 32 13.41 -16.24 4.47
N ASP A 33 12.23 -16.44 5.05
CA ASP A 33 11.61 -17.75 5.18
C ASP A 33 10.53 -17.89 4.10
N PHE A 34 10.85 -18.65 3.04
CA PHE A 34 9.93 -18.98 1.96
C PHE A 34 9.19 -20.28 2.30
N ASN A 35 8.07 -20.17 3.02
CA ASN A 35 7.24 -21.33 3.30
C ASN A 35 6.36 -21.67 2.09
N ASP A 36 5.71 -20.66 1.50
CA ASP A 36 4.96 -20.75 0.25
C ASP A 36 5.17 -19.48 -0.60
N LEU A 37 4.86 -19.54 -1.90
CA LEU A 37 4.82 -18.36 -2.78
C LEU A 37 3.92 -17.23 -2.24
N LYS A 38 2.92 -17.55 -1.42
CA LYS A 38 2.01 -16.60 -0.77
C LYS A 38 2.41 -16.25 0.67
N ASN A 39 3.21 -17.10 1.31
CA ASN A 39 3.56 -16.99 2.73
C ASN A 39 5.07 -16.82 2.87
N ILE A 40 5.54 -15.61 2.53
CA ILE A 40 6.94 -15.22 2.68
C ILE A 40 7.07 -14.38 3.93
N THR A 41 7.96 -14.78 4.84
CA THR A 41 8.26 -14.03 6.06
C THR A 41 9.66 -13.47 5.99
N PHE A 42 9.81 -12.20 6.35
CA PHE A 42 11.10 -11.53 6.43
C PHE A 42 11.47 -11.29 7.89
N ARG A 43 12.67 -11.71 8.29
CA ARG A 43 13.19 -11.53 9.65
C ARG A 43 14.38 -10.59 9.64
N TYR A 44 14.30 -9.54 10.46
CA TYR A 44 15.37 -8.57 10.64
C TYR A 44 15.51 -8.22 12.12
N LYS A 45 16.72 -8.43 12.68
CA LYS A 45 17.03 -8.20 14.11
C LYS A 45 16.00 -8.81 15.07
N GLY A 46 15.62 -10.07 14.82
CA GLY A 46 14.62 -10.80 15.62
C GLY A 46 13.16 -10.40 15.36
N THR A 47 12.91 -9.42 14.51
CA THR A 47 11.57 -8.92 14.18
C THR A 47 11.08 -9.53 12.87
N ARG A 48 9.87 -10.12 12.89
CA ARG A 48 9.22 -10.71 11.71
C ARG A 48 8.28 -9.72 11.02
N TYR A 49 8.28 -9.75 9.68
CA TYR A 49 7.45 -8.93 8.80
C TYR A 49 6.80 -9.81 7.73
N ARG A 50 5.60 -9.41 7.30
CA ARG A 50 4.90 -10.03 6.16
C ARG A 50 5.52 -9.53 4.86
N VAL A 51 5.71 -10.43 3.90
CA VAL A 51 6.22 -10.10 2.57
C VAL A 51 5.23 -10.55 1.51
N SER A 52 5.10 -9.74 0.46
CA SER A 52 4.37 -10.12 -0.75
C SER A 52 5.31 -10.10 -1.95
N ALA A 53 5.28 -11.19 -2.73
CA ALA A 53 5.92 -11.25 -4.05
C ALA A 53 4.97 -10.67 -5.09
N ILE A 54 5.40 -9.60 -5.76
CA ILE A 54 4.59 -8.83 -6.69
C ILE A 54 5.27 -8.85 -8.07
N PRO A 55 4.58 -9.33 -9.12
CA PRO A 55 5.08 -9.24 -10.47
C PRO A 55 5.03 -7.79 -10.96
N LEU A 56 6.14 -7.30 -11.48
CA LEU A 56 6.24 -5.97 -12.07
C LEU A 56 5.65 -5.98 -13.48
N PRO A 57 4.98 -4.89 -13.90
CA PRO A 57 4.53 -4.76 -15.28
C PRO A 57 5.69 -4.74 -16.27
N CYS A 58 6.75 -3.99 -15.96
CA CYS A 58 7.87 -3.79 -16.87
C CYS A 58 8.99 -4.79 -16.55
N ILE A 59 9.54 -5.42 -17.60
CA ILE A 59 10.79 -6.17 -17.51
C ILE A 59 11.93 -5.17 -17.31
N LEU A 60 12.70 -5.33 -16.24
CA LEU A 60 13.86 -4.51 -15.95
C LEU A 60 15.13 -5.31 -16.28
N GLU A 61 16.11 -4.68 -16.89
CA GLU A 61 17.40 -5.31 -17.15
C GLU A 61 18.43 -4.83 -16.13
N ALA A 62 19.03 -5.77 -15.40
CA ALA A 62 20.19 -5.50 -14.56
C ALA A 62 21.44 -5.50 -15.43
N GLN A 63 22.18 -4.39 -15.41
CA GLN A 63 23.39 -4.21 -16.22
C GLN A 63 24.57 -3.81 -15.32
N LYS A 64 25.76 -4.28 -15.65
CA LYS A 64 27.02 -3.86 -15.02
C LYS A 64 27.88 -3.13 -16.02
N SER A 65 28.54 -2.09 -15.55
CA SER A 65 29.57 -1.36 -16.29
C SER A 65 30.82 -1.23 -15.44
N PHE A 66 31.97 -1.21 -16.09
CA PHE A 66 33.27 -0.93 -15.44
C PHE A 66 33.77 0.48 -15.73
N ASP A 67 33.38 1.06 -16.87
CA ASP A 67 33.86 2.33 -17.40
C ASP A 67 32.76 3.42 -17.46
N GLY A 68 31.51 3.06 -17.18
CA GLY A 68 30.33 3.92 -17.27
C GLY A 68 29.80 4.13 -18.70
N ASN A 69 30.47 3.56 -19.71
CA ASN A 69 30.10 3.71 -21.13
C ASN A 69 29.53 2.40 -21.69
N GLN A 70 30.21 1.29 -21.44
CA GLN A 70 29.76 -0.02 -21.91
C GLN A 70 29.04 -0.75 -20.79
N PHE A 71 27.81 -1.17 -21.09
CA PHE A 71 26.95 -1.90 -20.17
C PHE A 71 26.77 -3.33 -20.66
N TYR A 72 26.95 -4.28 -19.73
CA TYR A 72 26.79 -5.69 -19.98
C TYR A 72 25.57 -6.18 -19.21
N LYS A 73 24.62 -6.79 -19.93
CA LYS A 73 23.43 -7.40 -19.31
C LYS A 73 23.86 -8.56 -18.42
N ILE A 74 23.33 -8.56 -17.19
CA ILE A 74 23.52 -9.64 -16.21
C ILE A 74 22.25 -10.47 -16.09
N ASN A 75 21.10 -9.81 -15.90
CA ASN A 75 19.85 -10.51 -15.60
C ASN A 75 18.61 -9.70 -15.98
N ASP A 76 17.48 -10.39 -16.08
CA ASP A 76 16.15 -9.82 -16.20
C ASP A 76 15.43 -9.86 -14.84
N VAL A 77 14.83 -8.75 -14.45
CA VAL A 77 14.10 -8.60 -13.18
C VAL A 77 12.65 -8.25 -13.49
N ALA A 78 11.76 -9.16 -13.14
CA ALA A 78 10.32 -9.01 -13.37
C ALA A 78 9.48 -9.08 -12.08
N ASN A 79 10.12 -9.29 -10.93
CA ASN A 79 9.43 -9.43 -9.64
C ASN A 79 10.00 -8.47 -8.59
N MET A 80 9.16 -8.12 -7.62
CA MET A 80 9.52 -7.33 -6.45
C MET A 80 9.00 -8.01 -5.18
N LEU A 81 9.87 -8.17 -4.18
CA LEU A 81 9.48 -8.52 -2.82
C LEU A 81 9.22 -7.24 -2.04
N VAL A 82 8.01 -7.09 -1.52
CA VAL A 82 7.63 -5.95 -0.68
C VAL A 82 7.46 -6.42 0.75
N VAL A 83 8.30 -5.88 1.63
CA VAL A 83 8.21 -6.06 3.08
C VAL A 83 7.26 -4.99 3.62
N TRP A 84 6.16 -5.42 4.22
CA TRP A 84 5.12 -4.50 4.69
C TRP A 84 5.41 -3.99 6.10
N PRO A 85 5.10 -2.71 6.39
CA PRO A 85 5.09 -2.21 7.76
C PRO A 85 4.13 -3.01 8.63
N LYS A 86 4.46 -3.20 9.90
CA LYS A 86 3.58 -3.93 10.84
C LYS A 86 2.26 -3.23 11.13
N SER A 87 2.20 -1.92 10.88
CA SER A 87 0.99 -1.13 11.05
C SER A 87 -0.06 -1.42 9.98
N TYR A 88 0.33 -2.02 8.83
CA TYR A 88 -0.58 -2.23 7.72
C TYR A 88 -1.51 -3.42 7.99
N THR A 89 -2.79 -3.17 7.78
CA THR A 89 -3.85 -4.17 7.77
C THR A 89 -3.84 -4.98 6.46
N GLU A 90 -4.53 -6.13 6.44
CA GLU A 90 -4.61 -6.96 5.24
C GLU A 90 -5.31 -6.25 4.07
N VAL A 91 -6.26 -5.35 4.37
CA VAL A 91 -6.94 -4.53 3.37
C VAL A 91 -5.96 -3.58 2.68
N GLU A 92 -5.14 -2.87 3.47
CA GLU A 92 -4.11 -1.96 2.94
C GLU A 92 -3.05 -2.72 2.13
N ILE A 93 -2.58 -3.86 2.63
CA ILE A 93 -1.62 -4.71 1.89
C ILE A 93 -2.18 -5.11 0.53
N ASN A 94 -3.44 -5.55 0.48
CA ASN A 94 -4.09 -5.92 -0.78
C ASN A 94 -4.25 -4.73 -1.72
N HIS A 95 -4.61 -3.56 -1.19
CA HIS A 95 -4.72 -2.31 -1.95
C HIS A 95 -3.37 -1.92 -2.59
N TYR A 96 -2.30 -1.81 -1.80
CA TYR A 96 -0.97 -1.47 -2.31
C TYR A 96 -0.38 -2.53 -3.24
N THR A 97 -0.68 -3.82 -2.99
CA THR A 97 -0.28 -4.92 -3.88
C THR A 97 -0.81 -4.72 -5.29
N LYS A 98 -2.09 -4.35 -5.44
CA LYS A 98 -2.69 -4.06 -6.76
C LYS A 98 -1.99 -2.88 -7.45
N ILE A 99 -1.72 -1.80 -6.71
CA ILE A 99 -1.03 -0.61 -7.24
C ILE A 99 0.35 -0.96 -7.79
N TYR A 100 1.14 -1.70 -7.00
CA TYR A 100 2.49 -2.08 -7.38
C TYR A 100 2.49 -3.06 -8.56
N ALA A 101 1.52 -3.97 -8.63
CA ALA A 101 1.36 -4.85 -9.79
C ALA A 101 0.95 -4.10 -11.07
N ALA A 102 0.34 -2.91 -10.95
CA ALA A 102 -0.07 -2.07 -12.08
C ALA A 102 0.94 -0.97 -12.45
N SER A 103 1.95 -0.73 -11.61
CA SER A 103 2.90 0.39 -11.73
C SER A 103 4.34 -0.08 -11.96
N GLY A 104 5.09 0.65 -12.80
CA GLY A 104 6.53 0.46 -12.92
C GLY A 104 7.29 1.09 -11.74
N ILE A 105 8.59 0.77 -11.63
CA ILE A 105 9.46 1.26 -10.54
C ILE A 105 9.72 2.77 -10.65
N THR A 106 9.82 3.32 -11.85
CA THR A 106 10.14 4.74 -12.06
C THR A 106 8.88 5.62 -12.01
N PRO A 107 8.95 6.85 -11.48
CA PRO A 107 7.77 7.72 -11.34
C PRO A 107 6.94 7.92 -12.62
N PRO A 108 7.55 8.09 -13.82
CA PRO A 108 6.80 8.24 -15.07
C PRO A 108 6.00 6.99 -15.49
N LEU A 109 6.22 5.84 -14.84
CA LEU A 109 5.57 4.56 -15.08
C LEU A 109 4.54 4.20 -13.99
N LYS A 110 4.12 5.15 -13.14
CA LYS A 110 2.95 4.97 -12.27
C LYS A 110 1.72 4.64 -13.14
N PHE A 111 1.02 3.55 -12.80
CA PHE A 111 -0.10 2.96 -13.56
C PHE A 111 0.18 2.70 -15.04
N VAL A 112 1.36 2.17 -15.35
CA VAL A 112 1.78 1.90 -16.73
C VAL A 112 0.82 0.96 -17.47
N LYS A 113 0.24 -0.05 -16.77
CA LYS A 113 -0.69 -1.01 -17.38
C LYS A 113 -1.93 -0.35 -17.96
N HIS A 114 -2.46 0.64 -17.27
CA HIS A 114 -3.70 1.31 -17.67
C HIS A 114 -3.46 2.55 -18.54
N ARG A 115 -2.34 3.26 -18.32
CA ARG A 115 -2.12 4.56 -18.97
C ARG A 115 -1.26 4.50 -20.23
N ARG A 116 -0.28 3.59 -20.27
CA ARG A 116 0.77 3.59 -21.30
C ARG A 116 0.79 2.34 -22.16
N TRP A 117 0.32 1.21 -21.64
CA TRP A 117 0.25 -0.01 -22.43
C TRP A 117 -0.86 0.12 -23.45
N ARG A 118 -0.55 -0.27 -24.69
CA ARG A 118 -1.55 -0.40 -25.72
C ARG A 118 -2.45 -1.57 -25.38
N GLU A 119 -3.75 -1.32 -25.35
CA GLU A 119 -4.75 -2.37 -25.16
C GLU A 119 -4.60 -3.46 -26.22
N ARG A 120 -4.74 -4.70 -25.75
CA ARG A 120 -4.79 -5.89 -26.59
C ARG A 120 -6.18 -6.45 -26.47
N ALA A 121 -6.75 -6.89 -27.59
CA ALA A 121 -8.09 -7.50 -27.63
C ALA A 121 -8.24 -8.72 -26.70
N GLN A 122 -7.13 -9.34 -26.28
CA GLN A 122 -7.13 -10.44 -25.32
C GLN A 122 -6.00 -10.26 -24.30
N SER A 123 -6.35 -10.40 -23.02
CA SER A 123 -5.38 -10.49 -21.91
C SER A 123 -4.68 -11.85 -21.95
N LEU A 124 -3.38 -11.90 -21.70
CA LEU A 124 -2.61 -13.17 -21.69
C LEU A 124 -3.17 -14.19 -20.67
N SER A 125 -3.63 -13.72 -19.50
CA SER A 125 -4.27 -14.59 -18.50
C SER A 125 -5.59 -15.16 -19.03
N ALA A 126 -6.37 -14.35 -19.75
CA ALA A 126 -7.60 -14.81 -20.37
C ALA A 126 -7.29 -15.85 -21.46
N VAL A 127 -6.22 -15.66 -22.24
CA VAL A 127 -5.77 -16.65 -23.24
C VAL A 127 -5.40 -17.97 -22.57
N GLU A 128 -4.62 -17.98 -21.49
CA GLU A 128 -4.28 -19.22 -20.77
C GLU A 128 -5.51 -19.95 -20.22
N GLU A 129 -6.48 -19.21 -19.66
CA GLU A 129 -7.73 -19.79 -19.18
C GLU A 129 -8.58 -20.36 -20.32
N ILE A 130 -8.68 -19.64 -21.45
CA ILE A 130 -9.35 -20.08 -22.67
C ILE A 130 -8.67 -21.35 -23.19
N GLU A 131 -7.34 -21.37 -23.30
CA GLU A 131 -6.58 -22.54 -23.77
C GLU A 131 -6.80 -23.75 -22.87
N LYS A 132 -6.76 -23.55 -21.54
CA LYS A 132 -7.06 -24.61 -20.58
C LYS A 132 -8.48 -25.15 -20.78
N LYS A 133 -9.45 -24.25 -20.98
CA LYS A 133 -10.84 -24.64 -21.18
C LYS A 133 -11.06 -25.37 -22.51
N VAL A 134 -10.48 -24.87 -23.58
CA VAL A 134 -10.50 -25.50 -24.91
C VAL A 134 -9.88 -26.91 -24.82
N LYS A 135 -8.73 -27.06 -24.15
CA LYS A 135 -8.10 -28.36 -23.94
C LYS A 135 -9.01 -29.32 -23.14
N GLU A 136 -9.67 -28.81 -22.10
CA GLU A 136 -10.62 -29.58 -21.30
C GLU A 136 -11.83 -30.06 -22.13
N LEU A 137 -12.33 -29.23 -23.05
CA LEU A 137 -13.41 -29.58 -23.97
C LEU A 137 -12.96 -30.62 -24.99
N LEU A 138 -11.78 -30.44 -25.60
CA LEU A 138 -11.21 -31.39 -26.55
C LEU A 138 -10.98 -32.78 -25.92
N GLU A 139 -10.57 -32.85 -24.65
CA GLU A 139 -10.40 -34.13 -23.95
C GLU A 139 -11.74 -34.82 -23.68
N ARG A 140 -12.81 -34.05 -23.39
CA ARG A 140 -14.17 -34.61 -23.27
C ARG A 140 -14.68 -35.11 -24.61
N ASP A 141 -14.45 -34.35 -25.67
CA ASP A 141 -14.83 -34.72 -27.03
C ASP A 141 -14.14 -36.01 -27.48
N ARG A 142 -12.85 -36.19 -27.11
CA ARG A 142 -12.10 -37.43 -27.36
C ARG A 142 -12.73 -38.67 -26.72
N LEU A 143 -13.37 -38.51 -25.56
CA LEU A 143 -14.05 -39.58 -24.83
C LEU A 143 -15.50 -39.78 -25.27
N ALA A 144 -16.06 -38.88 -26.08
CA ALA A 144 -17.44 -38.94 -26.51
C ALA A 144 -17.63 -39.89 -27.71
N THR A 145 -18.77 -40.58 -27.75
CA THR A 145 -19.13 -41.47 -28.88
C THR A 145 -19.50 -40.68 -30.14
N SER A 146 -20.05 -39.47 -29.99
CA SER A 146 -20.42 -38.59 -31.10
C SER A 146 -20.42 -37.14 -30.66
N ILE A 147 -19.91 -36.24 -31.52
CA ILE A 147 -19.78 -34.81 -31.25
C ILE A 147 -20.67 -34.05 -32.25
N ARG A 148 -21.44 -33.06 -31.77
CA ARG A 148 -22.22 -32.15 -32.61
C ARG A 148 -22.00 -30.72 -32.12
N ILE A 149 -21.47 -29.87 -33.01
CA ILE A 149 -21.23 -28.45 -32.74
C ILE A 149 -22.28 -27.64 -33.49
N GLN A 150 -22.98 -26.75 -32.79
CA GLN A 150 -23.96 -25.84 -33.39
C GLN A 150 -23.69 -24.43 -32.85
N THR A 151 -23.51 -23.47 -33.76
CA THR A 151 -23.44 -22.05 -33.42
C THR A 151 -24.85 -21.53 -33.19
N VAL A 152 -25.14 -21.06 -31.99
CA VAL A 152 -26.39 -20.37 -31.67
C VAL A 152 -26.08 -18.88 -31.64
N ASN A 153 -26.62 -18.13 -32.60
CA ASN A 153 -26.55 -16.68 -32.55
C ASN A 153 -27.48 -16.22 -31.44
N THR A 154 -26.92 -15.65 -30.40
CA THR A 154 -27.71 -14.93 -29.39
C THR A 154 -27.61 -13.48 -29.82
N ASP A 155 -28.67 -12.92 -30.40
CA ASP A 155 -28.76 -11.50 -30.79
C ASP A 155 -28.82 -10.57 -29.55
N ASN A 156 -28.12 -10.94 -28.47
CA ASN A 156 -27.78 -10.00 -27.43
C ASN A 156 -26.59 -9.24 -27.98
N GLU A 157 -26.74 -7.92 -28.08
CA GLU A 157 -25.66 -6.99 -28.37
C GLU A 157 -24.41 -7.49 -27.65
N GLU A 158 -23.42 -7.94 -28.44
CA GLU A 158 -22.09 -8.21 -27.93
C GLU A 158 -21.60 -6.85 -27.42
N GLU A 159 -21.89 -6.53 -26.16
CA GLU A 159 -20.99 -5.71 -25.38
C GLU A 159 -19.66 -6.44 -25.51
N ASP A 160 -18.83 -5.96 -26.43
CA ASP A 160 -17.54 -6.50 -26.76
C ASP A 160 -16.90 -6.94 -25.44
N VAL A 161 -16.48 -8.19 -25.32
CA VAL A 161 -15.82 -8.65 -24.08
C VAL A 161 -14.61 -7.73 -23.75
N SER A 162 -14.07 -7.07 -24.78
CA SER A 162 -13.12 -5.96 -24.70
C SER A 162 -13.69 -4.68 -24.07
N SER A 163 -14.92 -4.25 -24.39
CA SER A 163 -15.57 -3.09 -23.76
C SER A 163 -15.92 -3.38 -22.30
N LEU A 164 -16.42 -4.57 -21.97
CA LEU A 164 -16.73 -4.94 -20.58
C LEU A 164 -15.45 -5.04 -19.72
N ALA A 165 -14.36 -5.60 -20.28
CA ALA A 165 -13.07 -5.60 -19.62
C ALA A 165 -12.50 -4.17 -19.42
N ALA A 166 -12.66 -3.30 -20.42
CA ALA A 166 -12.26 -1.90 -20.33
C ALA A 166 -13.08 -1.13 -19.27
N GLU A 167 -14.38 -1.39 -19.16
CA GLU A 167 -15.23 -0.81 -18.12
C GLU A 167 -14.85 -1.30 -16.72
N LEU A 168 -14.57 -2.60 -16.56
CA LEU A 168 -14.06 -3.11 -15.27
C LEU A 168 -12.71 -2.48 -14.91
N GLU A 169 -11.78 -2.35 -15.85
CA GLU A 169 -10.47 -1.74 -15.62
C GLU A 169 -10.56 -0.22 -15.36
N HIS A 170 -11.44 0.49 -16.05
CA HIS A 170 -11.68 1.91 -15.80
C HIS A 170 -12.36 2.13 -14.45
N ASN A 171 -13.33 1.29 -14.08
CA ASN A 171 -13.95 1.31 -12.77
C ASN A 171 -12.94 1.00 -11.66
N LEU A 172 -11.95 0.12 -11.90
CA LEU A 172 -10.83 -0.10 -10.98
C LEU A 172 -9.93 1.14 -10.81
N ILE A 173 -9.75 1.95 -11.86
CA ILE A 173 -9.02 3.23 -11.80
C ILE A 173 -9.81 4.27 -11.01
N ASP A 174 -11.12 4.36 -11.24
CA ASP A 174 -11.99 5.29 -10.51
C ASP A 174 -12.12 4.90 -9.04
N GLU A 175 -12.32 3.61 -8.74
CA GLU A 175 -12.28 3.07 -7.38
C GLU A 175 -10.90 3.34 -6.74
N TYR A 176 -9.81 3.23 -7.50
CA TYR A 176 -8.47 3.60 -7.03
C TYR A 176 -8.34 5.09 -6.73
N LEU A 177 -8.83 5.99 -7.58
CA LEU A 177 -8.80 7.44 -7.32
C LEU A 177 -9.63 7.80 -6.09
N VAL A 178 -10.75 7.10 -5.89
CA VAL A 178 -11.61 7.25 -4.70
C VAL A 178 -10.88 6.72 -3.45
N ASP A 179 -10.25 5.56 -3.50
CA ASP A 179 -9.47 5.00 -2.40
C ASP A 179 -8.24 5.84 -2.09
N GLN A 180 -7.55 6.38 -3.10
CA GLN A 180 -6.39 7.24 -2.91
C GLN A 180 -6.80 8.56 -2.24
N LYS A 181 -7.91 9.17 -2.67
CA LYS A 181 -8.49 10.34 -2.00
C LYS A 181 -8.92 10.03 -0.58
N ARG A 182 -9.59 8.90 -0.34
CA ARG A 182 -9.98 8.47 1.01
C ARG A 182 -8.77 8.22 1.91
N PHE A 183 -7.70 7.63 1.39
CA PHE A 183 -6.48 7.38 2.14
C PHE A 183 -5.71 8.68 2.43
N GLU A 184 -5.63 9.59 1.46
CA GLU A 184 -5.07 10.93 1.65
C GLU A 184 -5.88 11.73 2.68
N GLU A 185 -7.21 11.72 2.59
CA GLU A 185 -8.11 12.32 3.59
C GLU A 185 -7.92 11.67 4.97
N THR A 186 -7.89 10.35 5.07
CA THR A 186 -7.70 9.62 6.34
C THR A 186 -6.33 9.90 6.97
N THR A 187 -5.26 9.99 6.17
CA THR A 187 -3.90 10.25 6.67
C THR A 187 -3.72 11.70 7.11
N LEU A 188 -4.23 12.66 6.34
CA LEU A 188 -4.25 14.09 6.71
C LEU A 188 -5.11 14.35 7.94
N GLU A 189 -6.25 13.65 8.08
CA GLU A 189 -7.05 13.69 9.30
C GLU A 189 -6.34 13.01 10.48
N SER A 190 -5.40 12.08 10.28
CA SER A 190 -4.88 11.23 11.37
C SER A 190 -3.74 11.81 12.22
N GLU A 191 -2.91 12.73 11.71
CA GLU A 191 -1.78 13.25 12.51
C GLU A 191 -2.14 14.52 13.27
N VAL A 192 -2.69 15.53 12.58
CA VAL A 192 -2.93 16.85 13.17
C VAL A 192 -4.13 16.85 14.12
N VAL A 193 -5.20 16.13 13.77
CA VAL A 193 -6.38 15.98 14.64
C VAL A 193 -6.07 15.15 15.88
N MET A 194 -5.22 14.12 15.75
CA MET A 194 -4.81 13.29 16.88
C MET A 194 -3.94 14.10 17.86
N GLU A 195 -3.03 14.93 17.35
CA GLU A 195 -2.22 15.83 18.18
C GLU A 195 -3.08 16.88 18.92
N LEU A 196 -4.03 17.51 18.22
CA LEU A 196 -4.95 18.49 18.82
C LEU A 196 -5.89 17.86 19.85
N LYS A 197 -6.39 16.65 19.61
CA LYS A 197 -7.19 15.89 20.59
C LYS A 197 -6.38 15.54 21.84
N GLY A 198 -5.13 15.12 21.67
CA GLY A 198 -4.20 14.85 22.78
C GLY A 198 -3.93 16.10 23.63
N GLN A 199 -3.69 17.25 22.99
CA GLN A 199 -3.51 18.52 23.68
C GLN A 199 -4.75 18.94 24.49
N ILE A 200 -5.96 18.75 23.94
CA ILE A 200 -7.21 19.02 24.65
C ILE A 200 -7.33 18.14 25.90
N GLU A 201 -7.02 16.84 25.79
CA GLU A 201 -7.11 15.91 26.91
C GLU A 201 -6.12 16.26 28.02
N GLU A 202 -4.88 16.63 27.67
CA GLU A 202 -3.87 17.06 28.63
C GLU A 202 -4.27 18.35 29.36
N ILE A 203 -4.78 19.36 28.63
CA ILE A 203 -5.23 20.62 29.24
C ILE A 203 -6.46 20.37 30.13
N GLN A 204 -7.40 19.52 29.72
CA GLN A 204 -8.54 19.13 30.56
C GLN A 204 -8.12 18.42 31.84
N LYS A 205 -7.09 17.56 31.78
CA LYS A 205 -6.52 16.93 32.97
C LYS A 205 -5.91 17.96 33.91
N LYS A 206 -5.08 18.88 33.40
CA LYS A 206 -4.50 19.98 34.19
C LYS A 206 -5.56 20.88 34.83
N ILE A 207 -6.66 21.16 34.14
CA ILE A 207 -7.80 21.92 34.69
C ILE A 207 -8.50 21.15 35.81
N ARG A 208 -8.71 19.83 35.64
CA ARG A 208 -9.32 18.97 36.68
C ARG A 208 -8.48 18.96 37.95
N GLU A 209 -7.18 18.71 37.83
CA GLU A 209 -6.25 18.72 38.97
C GLU A 209 -6.26 20.08 39.68
N LYS A 210 -6.19 21.20 38.94
CA LYS A 210 -6.24 22.53 39.56
C LYS A 210 -7.59 22.87 40.19
N LYS A 211 -8.70 22.36 39.66
CA LYS A 211 -10.03 22.49 40.29
C LYS A 211 -10.12 21.68 41.58
N GLU A 212 -9.47 20.53 41.66
CA GLU A 212 -9.37 19.75 42.91
C GLU A 212 -8.51 20.46 43.94
N PHE A 213 -7.36 21.01 43.55
CA PHE A 213 -6.53 21.83 44.43
C PHE A 213 -7.25 23.09 44.93
N LEU A 214 -8.09 23.72 44.10
CA LEU A 214 -8.91 24.85 44.52
C LEU A 214 -9.92 24.46 45.60
N LYS A 215 -10.55 23.28 45.51
CA LYS A 215 -11.48 22.76 46.54
C LYS A 215 -10.77 22.46 47.86
N SER A 216 -9.50 22.04 47.81
CA SER A 216 -8.69 21.73 49.00
C SER A 216 -7.98 22.94 49.61
N ALA A 217 -7.84 24.05 48.89
CA ALA A 217 -7.08 25.21 49.35
C ALA A 217 -7.92 26.07 50.30
N THR A 218 -7.42 26.30 51.52
CA THR A 218 -8.07 27.17 52.53
C THR A 218 -7.58 28.62 52.49
N ASN A 219 -6.44 28.89 51.84
CA ASN A 219 -5.85 30.22 51.77
C ASN A 219 -6.38 31.02 50.56
N ILE A 220 -6.93 32.20 50.82
CA ILE A 220 -7.55 33.11 49.82
C ILE A 220 -6.57 33.52 48.70
N ILE A 221 -5.29 33.75 49.03
CA ILE A 221 -4.27 34.13 48.03
C ILE A 221 -3.98 32.94 47.09
N VAL A 222 -3.97 31.73 47.65
CA VAL A 222 -3.74 30.49 46.89
C VAL A 222 -4.96 30.15 46.03
N GLN A 223 -6.18 30.37 46.53
CA GLN A 223 -7.42 30.24 45.76
C GLN A 223 -7.42 31.16 44.54
N ARG A 224 -7.12 32.45 44.72
CA ARG A 224 -7.02 33.41 43.60
C ARG A 224 -5.99 33.01 42.55
N ARG A 225 -4.82 32.50 42.98
CA ARG A 225 -3.78 32.02 42.05
C ARG A 225 -4.23 30.79 41.26
N PHE A 226 -4.96 29.86 41.89
CA PHE A 226 -5.52 28.70 41.19
C PHE A 226 -6.65 29.11 40.24
N GLU A 227 -7.50 30.05 40.62
CA GLU A 227 -8.54 30.63 39.75
C GLU A 227 -7.95 31.31 38.51
N GLU A 228 -6.92 32.13 38.68
CA GLU A 228 -6.19 32.75 37.56
C GLU A 228 -5.55 31.70 36.65
N ALA A 229 -4.98 30.65 37.22
CA ALA A 229 -4.36 29.57 36.45
C ALA A 229 -5.40 28.72 35.70
N ILE A 230 -6.57 28.45 36.29
CA ILE A 230 -7.68 27.77 35.64
C ILE A 230 -8.21 28.64 34.49
N LYS A 231 -8.32 29.96 34.68
CA LYS A 231 -8.78 30.90 33.66
C LYS A 231 -7.84 30.95 32.45
N LYS A 232 -6.52 30.87 32.67
CA LYS A 232 -5.52 30.78 31.59
C LYS A 232 -5.63 29.46 30.83
N LEU A 233 -5.67 28.33 31.54
CA LEU A 233 -5.82 27.02 30.90
C LEU A 233 -7.15 26.85 30.17
N SER A 234 -8.24 27.47 30.65
CA SER A 234 -9.51 27.46 29.91
C SER A 234 -9.45 28.26 28.62
N ALA A 235 -8.74 29.40 28.61
CA ALA A 235 -8.55 30.18 27.40
C ALA A 235 -7.69 29.42 26.36
N GLU A 236 -6.62 28.76 26.81
CA GLU A 236 -5.79 27.89 25.95
C GLU A 236 -6.61 26.71 25.39
N LEU A 237 -7.49 26.11 26.20
CA LEU A 237 -8.38 25.04 25.76
C LEU A 237 -9.38 25.50 24.68
N ASP A 238 -9.94 26.71 24.80
CA ASP A 238 -10.86 27.26 23.82
C ASP A 238 -10.15 27.60 22.50
N GLU A 239 -8.90 28.08 22.55
CA GLU A 239 -8.08 28.28 21.34
C GLU A 239 -7.77 26.97 20.61
N VAL A 240 -7.41 25.90 21.34
CA VAL A 240 -7.12 24.58 20.74
C VAL A 240 -8.39 23.95 20.17
N ARG A 241 -9.53 24.10 20.84
CA ARG A 241 -10.84 23.66 20.30
C ARG A 241 -11.24 24.41 19.04
N ALA A 242 -10.98 25.72 18.98
CA ALA A 242 -11.23 26.52 17.78
C ALA A 242 -10.33 26.09 16.61
N LYS A 243 -9.07 25.70 16.88
CA LYS A 243 -8.16 25.13 15.87
C LYS A 243 -8.68 23.78 15.37
N LEU A 244 -9.10 22.89 16.27
CA LEU A 244 -9.70 21.59 15.92
C LEU A 244 -10.95 21.76 15.04
N SER A 245 -11.88 22.64 15.43
CA SER A 245 -13.10 22.89 14.66
C SER A 245 -12.84 23.46 13.27
N LYS A 246 -11.76 24.23 13.07
CA LYS A 246 -11.37 24.74 11.75
C LYS A 246 -10.79 23.65 10.86
N GLN A 247 -10.12 22.66 11.46
CA GLN A 247 -9.57 21.53 10.71
C GLN A 247 -10.57 20.42 10.42
N SER A 248 -11.67 20.32 11.18
CA SER A 248 -12.76 19.37 10.89
C SER A 248 -13.81 19.91 9.88
N ALA A 249 -13.64 21.13 9.37
CA ALA A 249 -14.57 21.81 8.47
C ALA A 249 -13.98 22.06 7.06
N HIS A 250 -12.79 21.52 6.81
CA HIS A 250 -12.13 21.41 5.51
C HIS A 250 -11.80 19.95 5.28
#